data_AF-A0A9W6GF44-F1
#
_entry.id   AF-A0A9W6GF44-F1
#
_cell.length_a   1.000
_cell.length_b   1.000
_cell.length_c   1.000
_cell.angle_alpha   90.00
_cell.angle_beta   90.00
_cell.angle_gamma   90.00
#
_symmetry.space_group_name_H-M   'P 1'
#
loop_
_entity.id
_entity.type
_entity.pdbx_description
1 polymer ?
#
loop_
_entity_poly.entity_id
_entity_poly.type
_entity_poly.pdbx_seq_one_letter_code
_entity_poly.pdbx_strand_id
1 'polypeptide(L)'
;MGKDERFYLISMVCKLLNVHPQTLRLYEREGFIKPKRIKKQRIYTDEDLERLNFVIKLTKEFGVNRAGVDIILRMRERMQIMEEVMQEMLRYVDEEIRQQVEKRIKKFFEQF
;
A
#
# COMPACT_ATOMS: atom_id res chain seq x y z
N MET A 1 0.49 -17.83 9.71
CA MET A 1 -0.85 -17.61 10.30
C MET A 1 -1.42 -16.37 9.64
N GLY A 2 -2.42 -16.55 8.77
CA GLY A 2 -2.98 -15.48 7.95
C GLY A 2 -3.63 -14.43 8.83
N LYS A 3 -3.25 -13.17 8.65
CA LYS A 3 -3.97 -12.02 9.21
C LYS A 3 -5.43 -12.18 8.78
N ASP A 4 -6.35 -12.30 9.73
CA ASP A 4 -7.79 -12.41 9.44
C ASP A 4 -8.18 -11.25 8.50
N GLU A 5 -8.34 -11.53 7.21
CA GLU A 5 -8.62 -10.49 6.21
C GLU A 5 -10.06 -10.06 6.43
N ARG A 6 -10.24 -8.94 7.12
CA ARG A 6 -11.57 -8.38 7.37
C ARG A 6 -12.14 -7.83 6.07
N PHE A 7 -13.34 -8.30 5.74
CA PHE A 7 -14.11 -7.81 4.61
C PHE A 7 -15.26 -6.93 5.08
N TYR A 8 -15.36 -5.74 4.49
CA TYR A 8 -16.40 -4.76 4.78
C TYR A 8 -17.38 -4.69 3.62
N LEU A 9 -18.67 -4.59 3.92
CA LEU A 9 -19.69 -4.28 2.92
C LEU A 9 -19.75 -2.77 2.67
N ILE A 10 -20.22 -2.37 1.48
CA ILE A 10 -20.36 -0.95 1.11
C ILE A 10 -21.07 -0.10 2.16
N SER A 11 -22.12 -0.64 2.80
CA SER A 11 -22.88 0.04 3.85
C SER A 11 -22.04 0.30 5.10
N MET A 12 -21.17 -0.64 5.47
CA MET A 12 -20.26 -0.50 6.60
C MET A 12 -19.14 0.51 6.28
N VAL A 13 -18.55 0.43 5.09
CA VAL A 13 -17.53 1.39 4.64
C VAL A 13 -18.06 2.83 4.65
N CYS A 14 -19.28 3.04 4.16
CA CYS A 14 -19.91 4.37 4.17
C CYS A 14 -20.06 4.93 5.58
N LYS A 15 -20.41 4.08 6.57
CA LYS A 15 -20.51 4.48 7.98
C LYS A 15 -19.14 4.79 8.57
N LEU A 16 -18.15 3.93 8.35
CA LEU A 16 -16.80 4.07 8.89
C LEU A 16 -16.09 5.33 8.38
N LEU A 17 -16.25 5.64 7.10
CA LEU A 17 -15.61 6.79 6.47
C LEU A 17 -16.48 8.05 6.44
N ASN A 18 -17.69 7.98 7.01
CA ASN A 18 -18.69 9.05 6.98
C ASN A 18 -18.88 9.65 5.56
N VAL A 19 -19.13 8.77 4.59
CA VAL A 19 -19.35 9.15 3.18
C VAL A 19 -20.66 8.62 2.64
N HIS A 20 -21.28 9.38 1.76
CA HIS A 20 -22.50 8.96 1.09
C HIS A 20 -22.21 7.82 0.08
N PRO A 21 -23.08 6.81 -0.07
CA PRO A 21 -22.85 5.70 -1.01
C PRO A 21 -22.66 6.14 -2.46
N GLN A 22 -23.22 7.27 -2.89
CA GLN A 22 -22.98 7.81 -4.23
C GLN A 22 -21.54 8.35 -4.39
N THR A 23 -20.97 8.94 -3.35
CA THR A 23 -19.57 9.41 -3.35
C THR A 23 -18.61 8.22 -3.46
N LEU A 24 -18.88 7.14 -2.72
CA LEU A 24 -18.08 5.92 -2.82
C LEU A 24 -18.18 5.29 -4.22
N ARG A 25 -19.39 5.25 -4.81
CA ARG A 25 -19.60 4.81 -6.21
C ARG A 25 -18.91 5.70 -7.23
N LEU A 26 -18.79 7.00 -6.94
CA LEU A 26 -18.01 7.92 -7.78
C LEU A 26 -16.55 7.50 -7.75
N TYR A 27 -15.93 7.37 -6.58
CA TYR A 27 -14.52 6.96 -6.49
C TYR A 27 -14.21 5.60 -7.14
N GLU A 28 -15.14 4.64 -7.06
CA GLU A 28 -15.05 3.38 -7.83
C GLU A 28 -15.03 3.61 -9.34
N ARG A 29 -15.94 4.47 -9.85
CA ARG A 29 -16.04 4.78 -11.27
C ARG A 29 -14.82 5.55 -11.78
N GLU A 30 -14.30 6.45 -10.96
CA GLU A 30 -13.09 7.20 -11.28
C GLU A 30 -11.84 6.31 -11.29
N GLY A 31 -11.94 5.08 -10.76
CA GLY A 31 -10.87 4.09 -10.73
C GLY A 31 -9.95 4.20 -9.52
N PHE A 32 -10.26 5.07 -8.56
CA PHE A 32 -9.46 5.26 -7.34
C PHE A 32 -9.47 4.05 -6.43
N ILE A 33 -10.50 3.22 -6.52
CA ILE A 33 -10.63 1.97 -5.78
C ILE A 33 -11.28 0.91 -6.66
N LYS A 34 -10.88 -0.34 -6.48
CA LYS A 34 -11.44 -1.50 -7.20
C LYS A 34 -11.86 -2.56 -6.19
N PRO A 35 -13.09 -2.49 -5.66
CA PRO A 35 -13.54 -3.45 -4.67
C PRO A 35 -13.58 -4.87 -5.26
N LYS A 36 -13.21 -5.85 -4.43
CA LYS A 36 -13.43 -7.26 -4.75
C LYS A 36 -14.95 -7.54 -4.76
N ARG A 37 -15.36 -8.56 -5.52
CA ARG A 37 -16.76 -9.03 -5.52
C ARG A 37 -16.84 -10.45 -5.03
N ILE A 38 -17.70 -10.69 -4.04
CA ILE A 38 -18.12 -12.04 -3.66
C ILE A 38 -19.56 -12.21 -4.13
N LYS A 39 -19.75 -13.13 -5.09
CA LYS A 39 -21.01 -13.28 -5.85
C LYS A 39 -21.41 -11.95 -6.50
N LYS A 40 -22.47 -11.30 -6.01
CA LYS A 40 -22.97 -10.00 -6.51
C LYS A 40 -22.61 -8.82 -5.61
N GLN A 41 -21.99 -9.07 -4.45
CA GLN A 41 -21.77 -8.07 -3.41
C GLN A 41 -20.33 -7.52 -3.48
N ARG A 42 -20.21 -6.19 -3.43
CA ARG A 42 -18.92 -5.51 -3.27
C ARG A 42 -18.43 -5.70 -1.84
N ILE A 43 -17.19 -6.14 -1.70
CA ILE A 43 -16.46 -6.22 -0.45
C ILE A 43 -15.19 -5.38 -0.54
N TYR A 44 -14.80 -4.80 0.59
CA TYR A 44 -13.62 -3.94 0.73
C TYR A 44 -12.72 -4.53 1.82
N THR A 45 -11.42 -4.42 1.68
CA THR A 45 -10.41 -4.82 2.68
C THR A 45 -10.01 -3.64 3.56
N ASP A 46 -9.23 -3.90 4.61
CA ASP A 46 -8.61 -2.83 5.41
C ASP A 46 -7.78 -1.86 4.53
N GLU A 47 -7.04 -2.40 3.55
CA GLU A 47 -6.26 -1.60 2.59
C GLU A 47 -7.16 -0.71 1.72
N ASP A 48 -8.31 -1.23 1.30
CA ASP A 48 -9.29 -0.43 0.55
C ASP A 48 -9.81 0.74 1.38
N LEU A 49 -10.03 0.54 2.69
CA LEU A 49 -10.47 1.61 3.61
C LEU A 49 -9.40 2.69 3.76
N GLU A 50 -8.14 2.30 3.93
CA GLU A 50 -7.02 3.25 4.00
C GLU A 50 -6.88 4.07 2.72
N ARG A 51 -6.97 3.40 1.57
CA ARG A 51 -6.93 4.06 0.26
C ARG A 51 -8.11 5.02 0.08
N LEU A 52 -9.32 4.61 0.45
CA LEU A 52 -10.51 5.46 0.38
C LEU A 52 -10.40 6.66 1.31
N ASN A 53 -9.94 6.48 2.55
CA ASN A 53 -9.72 7.57 3.49
C ASN A 53 -8.74 8.60 2.91
N PHE A 54 -7.66 8.14 2.28
CA PHE A 54 -6.69 9.02 1.62
C PHE A 54 -7.31 9.81 0.45
N VAL A 55 -8.08 9.14 -0.41
CA VAL A 55 -8.80 9.79 -1.52
C VAL A 55 -9.80 10.83 -1.01
N ILE A 56 -10.52 10.52 0.07
CA ILE A 56 -11.47 11.44 0.70
C ILE A 56 -10.74 12.68 1.20
N LYS A 57 -9.60 12.54 1.87
CA LYS A 57 -8.79 13.68 2.32
C LYS A 57 -8.33 14.54 1.14
N LEU A 58 -7.77 13.93 0.10
CA LEU A 58 -7.34 14.66 -1.10
C LEU A 58 -8.47 15.47 -1.73
N THR A 59 -9.66 14.89 -1.83
CA THR A 59 -10.79 15.55 -2.49
C THR A 59 -11.54 16.55 -1.61
N LYS A 60 -11.76 16.23 -0.32
CA LYS A 60 -12.57 17.05 0.60
C LYS A 60 -11.75 18.09 1.38
N GLU A 61 -10.56 17.73 1.84
CA GLU A 61 -9.73 18.61 2.66
C GLU A 61 -8.79 19.45 1.79
N PHE A 62 -8.16 18.83 0.78
CA PHE A 62 -7.17 19.51 -0.06
C PHE A 62 -7.73 20.05 -1.38
N GLY A 63 -9.01 19.78 -1.69
CA GLY A 63 -9.66 20.26 -2.91
C GLY A 63 -9.03 19.73 -4.21
N VAL A 64 -8.30 18.62 -4.14
CA VAL A 64 -7.62 18.03 -5.31
C VAL A 64 -8.66 17.45 -6.25
N ASN A 65 -8.55 17.81 -7.52
CA ASN A 65 -9.44 17.31 -8.57
C ASN A 65 -9.15 15.83 -8.91
N ARG A 66 -10.00 15.23 -9.74
CA ARG A 66 -9.87 13.81 -10.13
C ARG A 66 -8.49 13.47 -10.70
N ALA A 67 -7.99 14.28 -11.64
CA ALA A 67 -6.72 14.03 -12.31
C ALA A 67 -5.55 14.10 -11.31
N GLY A 68 -5.60 15.04 -10.38
CA GLY A 68 -4.61 15.15 -9.31
C GLY A 68 -4.61 13.93 -8.39
N VAL A 69 -5.78 13.45 -7.97
CA VAL A 69 -5.90 12.24 -7.14
C VAL A 69 -5.29 11.03 -7.85
N ASP A 70 -5.60 10.84 -9.12
CA ASP A 70 -5.06 9.74 -9.95
C ASP A 70 -3.53 9.76 -10.04
N ILE A 71 -2.93 10.94 -10.26
CA ILE A 71 -1.47 11.11 -10.28
C ILE A 71 -0.86 10.80 -8.91
N ILE A 72 -1.44 11.34 -7.83
CA ILE A 72 -0.93 11.14 -6.47
C ILE A 72 -0.98 9.67 -6.07
N LEU A 73 -2.07 8.96 -6.41
CA LEU A 73 -2.18 7.52 -6.14
C LEU A 73 -1.11 6.72 -6.87
N ARG A 74 -0.86 6.99 -8.15
CA ARG A 74 0.24 6.36 -8.90
C ARG A 74 1.62 6.69 -8.33
N MET A 75 1.83 7.92 -7.88
CA MET A 75 3.09 8.31 -7.23
C MET A 75 3.28 7.54 -5.93
N ARG A 76 2.23 7.38 -5.12
CA ARG A 76 2.27 6.59 -3.89
C ARG A 76 2.62 5.13 -4.16
N GLU A 77 2.00 4.50 -5.16
CA GLU A 77 2.30 3.12 -5.57
C GLU A 77 3.77 2.99 -6.00
N ARG A 78 4.29 3.93 -6.81
CA ARG A 78 5.70 3.93 -7.20
C ARG A 78 6.66 4.11 -6.03
N MET A 79 6.30 4.94 -5.05
CA MET A 79 7.11 5.13 -3.84
C MET A 79 7.15 3.87 -2.98
N GLN A 80 6.04 3.14 -2.84
CA GLN A 80 6.01 1.86 -2.12
C GLN A 80 6.92 0.82 -2.78
N ILE A 81 6.85 0.69 -4.11
CA ILE A 81 7.74 -0.21 -4.86
C ILE A 81 9.21 0.20 -4.67
N MET A 82 9.50 1.50 -4.74
CA MET A 82 10.87 1.99 -4.53
C MET A 82 11.38 1.69 -3.13
N GLU A 83 10.52 1.82 -2.11
CA GLU A 83 10.85 1.48 -0.73
C GLU A 83 11.16 -0.01 -0.57
N GLU A 84 10.34 -0.89 -1.16
CA GLU A 84 10.57 -2.35 -1.16
C GLU A 84 11.91 -2.71 -1.81
N VAL A 85 12.19 -2.14 -3.00
CA VAL A 85 13.46 -2.35 -3.71
C VAL A 85 14.64 -1.84 -2.89
N MET A 86 14.52 -0.66 -2.28
CA MET A 86 15.59 -0.10 -1.44
C MET A 86 15.86 -0.99 -0.21
N GLN A 87 14.81 -1.50 0.43
CA GLN A 87 14.96 -2.43 1.55
C GLN A 87 15.63 -3.74 1.12
N GLU A 88 15.32 -4.25 -0.07
CA GLU A 88 15.99 -5.42 -0.62
C GLU A 88 17.47 -5.16 -0.92
N MET A 89 17.80 -4.02 -1.52
CA MET A 89 19.19 -3.61 -1.75
C MET A 89 19.97 -3.47 -0.43
N LEU A 90 19.38 -2.87 0.60
CA LEU A 90 20.02 -2.74 1.92
C LEU A 90 20.30 -4.10 2.56
N ARG A 91 19.37 -5.06 2.43
CA ARG A 91 19.58 -6.44 2.91
C ARG A 91 20.74 -7.11 2.17
N TYR A 92 20.79 -6.97 0.84
CA TYR A 92 21.88 -7.51 0.03
C TYR A 92 23.24 -6.93 0.43
N VAL A 93 23.31 -5.61 0.65
CA VAL A 93 24.55 -4.95 1.09
C VAL A 93 24.98 -5.42 2.48
N ASP A 94 24.06 -5.58 3.44
CA ASP A 94 24.40 -6.10 4.79
C ASP A 94 24.98 -7.52 4.71
N GLU A 95 24.37 -8.39 3.89
CA GLU A 95 24.82 -9.75 3.72
C GLU A 95 26.19 -9.83 3.05
N GLU A 96 26.43 -9.05 1.99
CA GLU A 96 27.72 -8.99 1.31
C GLU A 96 28.83 -8.48 2.26
N ILE A 97 28.56 -7.43 3.04
CA ILE A 97 29.50 -6.91 4.04
C ILE A 97 29.86 -8.00 5.07
N ARG A 98 28.86 -8.70 5.62
CA ARG A 98 29.08 -9.80 6.58
C ARG A 98 29.97 -10.89 6.00
N GLN A 99 29.69 -11.34 4.78
CA GLN A 99 30.48 -12.37 4.12
C GLN A 99 31.92 -11.92 3.86
N GLN A 100 32.16 -10.67 3.49
CA GLN A 100 33.51 -10.15 3.29
C GLN A 100 34.29 -10.05 4.61
N VAL A 101 33.65 -9.60 5.68
CA VAL A 101 34.27 -9.55 7.02
C VAL A 101 34.66 -10.96 7.47
N GLU A 102 33.76 -11.94 7.35
CA GLU A 102 34.05 -13.34 7.71
C GLU A 102 35.21 -13.92 6.89
N LYS A 103 35.22 -13.69 5.57
CA LYS A 103 36.33 -14.13 4.69
C LYS A 103 37.65 -13.50 5.13
N ARG A 104 37.66 -12.21 5.50
CA ARG A 104 38.87 -11.51 5.95
C ARG A 104 39.37 -12.03 7.30
N ILE A 105 38.45 -12.30 8.23
CA ILE A 105 38.78 -12.90 9.53
C ILE A 105 39.38 -14.29 9.34
N LYS A 106 38.77 -15.17 8.53
CA LYS A 106 39.30 -16.51 8.23
C LYS A 106 40.71 -16.45 7.64
N LYS A 107 40.90 -15.62 6.62
CA LYS A 107 42.23 -15.42 6.01
C LYS A 107 43.27 -14.90 7.00
N PHE A 108 42.88 -14.04 7.93
CA PHE A 108 43.80 -13.54 8.96
C PHE A 108 44.24 -14.68 9.88
N PHE A 109 43.33 -15.54 10.32
CA PHE A 109 43.67 -16.68 11.19
C PHE A 109 44.43 -17.80 10.47
N GLU A 110 44.25 -17.99 9.16
CA GLU A 110 45.03 -18.95 8.35
C GLU A 110 46.51 -18.53 8.15
N GLN A 111 46.86 -17.28 8.45
CA GLN A 111 48.23 -16.75 8.34
C GLN A 111 49.05 -16.89 9.63
N PHE A 112 48.46 -17.44 10.70
CA PHE A 112 49.12 -17.78 11.96
C PHE A 112 49.06 -19.29 12.20
#